data_AF-A0A0Q9EBK9-F1
#
_entry.id   AF-A0A0Q9EBK9-F1
#
_cell.length_a   1.000
_cell.length_b   1.000
_cell.length_c   1.000
_cell.angle_alpha   90.00
_cell.angle_beta   90.00
_cell.angle_gamma   90.00
#
_symmetry.space_group_name_H-M   'P 1'
#
loop_
_entity.id
_entity.type
_entity.pdbx_description
1 polymer ?
#
loop_
_entity_poly.entity_id
_entity_poly.type
_entity_poly.pdbx_seq_one_letter_code
_entity_poly.pdbx_strand_id
1 'polypeptide(L)'
;MKHILLLTILLVLSPASRACDFIIGSWQSDAAATMAFNRAKAKLEPRQDEFLASLMGKMTMEFTPKDMHLKMPDTQVSIGGKPRPFGGFEERNTYRVLFCNARMVAIAARESATGEEEVWTYFFSGPDAMWTYTGTNRPNIPDLHAREYFRRIKR
;
A
#
# COMPACT_ATOMS: atom_id res chain seq x y z
N MET A 1 -4.66 -59.27 6.98
CA MET A 1 -4.85 -58.10 6.08
C MET A 1 -4.68 -56.84 6.91
N LYS A 2 -3.47 -56.28 6.91
CA LYS A 2 -2.94 -55.36 7.92
C LYS A 2 -2.43 -54.08 7.23
N HIS A 3 -3.18 -53.56 6.26
CA HIS A 3 -2.72 -52.43 5.41
C HIS A 3 -3.77 -51.33 5.18
N ILE A 4 -4.91 -51.31 5.88
CA ILE A 4 -5.99 -50.36 5.58
C ILE A 4 -6.05 -49.17 6.55
N LEU A 5 -5.32 -49.19 7.68
CA LEU A 5 -5.48 -48.17 8.73
C LEU A 5 -4.51 -46.97 8.67
N LEU A 6 -3.60 -46.91 7.69
CA LEU A 6 -2.56 -45.85 7.66
C LEU A 6 -2.78 -44.73 6.63
N LEU A 7 -3.83 -44.80 5.78
CA LEU A 7 -4.03 -43.78 4.74
C LEU A 7 -4.96 -42.62 5.13
N THR A 8 -5.64 -42.67 6.29
CA THR A 8 -6.70 -41.70 6.63
C THR A 8 -6.21 -40.48 7.43
N ILE A 9 -4.96 -40.43 7.87
CA ILE A 9 -4.44 -39.36 8.76
C ILE A 9 -3.74 -38.22 7.99
N LEU A 10 -3.49 -38.34 6.69
CA LEU A 10 -2.81 -37.31 5.89
C LEU A 10 -3.73 -36.24 5.27
N LEU A 11 -5.03 -36.24 5.58
CA LEU A 11 -6.04 -35.40 4.92
C LEU A 11 -6.49 -34.14 5.69
N VAL A 12 -5.93 -33.83 6.87
CA VAL A 12 -6.48 -32.74 7.72
C VAL A 12 -5.48 -31.65 8.11
N LEU A 13 -4.32 -31.60 7.47
CA LEU A 13 -3.41 -30.45 7.60
C LEU A 13 -3.29 -29.75 6.25
N SER A 14 -4.43 -29.32 5.69
CA SER A 14 -4.38 -28.09 4.90
C SER A 14 -3.97 -27.02 5.90
N PRO A 15 -2.76 -26.42 5.83
CA PRO A 15 -2.61 -25.13 6.47
C PRO A 15 -3.73 -24.29 5.88
N ALA A 16 -4.66 -23.86 6.72
CA ALA A 16 -5.50 -22.73 6.36
C ALA A 16 -4.48 -21.72 5.86
N SER A 17 -4.47 -21.50 4.54
CA SER A 17 -3.84 -20.35 3.94
C SER A 17 -4.24 -19.23 4.88
N ARG A 18 -3.29 -18.72 5.68
CA ARG A 18 -3.55 -17.52 6.44
C ARG A 18 -3.74 -16.53 5.33
N ALA A 19 -5.00 -16.31 4.99
CA ALA A 19 -5.43 -15.27 4.12
C ALA A 19 -4.67 -14.03 4.59
N CYS A 20 -4.28 -13.19 3.65
CA CYS A 20 -3.40 -12.06 3.91
C CYS A 20 -4.13 -10.97 4.72
N ASP A 21 -4.97 -11.39 5.67
CA ASP A 21 -5.84 -10.69 6.60
C ASP A 21 -5.10 -9.60 7.36
N PHE A 22 -3.79 -9.70 7.49
CA PHE A 22 -2.99 -8.64 8.06
C PHE A 22 -2.95 -7.37 7.20
N ILE A 23 -3.33 -7.40 5.90
CA ILE A 23 -3.58 -6.16 5.13
C ILE A 23 -4.95 -5.55 5.44
N ILE A 24 -5.92 -6.35 5.89
CA ILE A 24 -7.30 -5.93 6.13
C ILE A 24 -7.34 -4.90 7.26
N GLY A 25 -8.20 -3.90 7.09
CA GLY A 25 -8.37 -2.78 8.02
C GLY A 25 -8.02 -1.43 7.41
N SER A 26 -8.03 -0.40 8.25
CA SER A 26 -7.77 0.99 7.85
C SER A 26 -6.32 1.39 8.15
N TRP A 27 -5.74 2.14 7.23
CA TRP A 27 -4.35 2.58 7.21
C TRP A 27 -4.27 4.07 6.93
N GLN A 28 -3.47 4.78 7.71
CA GLN A 28 -3.21 6.21 7.59
C GLN A 28 -1.79 6.39 7.06
N SER A 29 -1.62 7.22 6.03
CA SER A 29 -0.31 7.66 5.56
C SER A 29 0.47 8.27 6.75
N ASP A 30 1.73 7.89 6.90
CA ASP A 30 2.62 8.31 8.00
C ASP A 30 3.65 9.29 7.45
N ALA A 31 3.35 10.59 7.56
CA ALA A 31 4.22 11.65 7.05
C ALA A 31 5.62 11.60 7.66
N ALA A 32 5.71 11.35 8.97
CA ALA A 32 6.98 11.38 9.69
C ALA A 32 7.89 10.24 9.24
N ALA A 33 7.38 9.00 9.22
CA ALA A 33 8.16 7.84 8.76
C ALA A 33 8.52 7.96 7.28
N THR A 34 7.58 8.43 6.46
CA THR A 34 7.78 8.62 5.02
C THR A 34 8.89 9.63 4.74
N MET A 35 8.77 10.84 5.28
CA MET A 35 9.75 11.89 5.04
C MET A 35 11.10 11.56 5.67
N ALA A 36 11.14 10.91 6.83
CA ALA A 36 12.39 10.46 7.44
C ALA A 36 13.15 9.47 6.54
N PHE A 37 12.46 8.47 5.98
CA PHE A 37 13.08 7.53 5.05
C PHE A 37 13.51 8.23 3.76
N ASN A 38 12.60 8.99 3.13
CA ASN A 38 12.86 9.59 1.82
C ASN A 38 13.99 10.62 1.88
N ARG A 39 14.06 11.47 2.90
CA ARG A 39 15.18 12.42 3.06
C ARG A 39 16.52 11.73 3.31
N ALA A 40 16.51 10.56 3.95
CA ALA A 40 17.72 9.82 4.24
C ALA A 40 18.19 8.92 3.09
N LYS A 41 17.28 8.49 2.21
CA LYS A 41 17.52 7.40 1.25
C LYS A 41 17.08 7.68 -0.17
N ALA A 42 16.05 8.48 -0.38
CA ALA A 42 15.62 8.88 -1.72
C ALA A 42 16.45 10.09 -2.18
N LYS A 43 16.75 10.13 -3.48
CA LYS A 43 17.50 11.24 -4.10
C LYS A 43 16.55 12.34 -4.57
N LEU A 44 15.75 12.86 -3.65
CA LEU A 44 14.73 13.86 -3.96
C LEU A 44 15.39 15.22 -4.25
N GLU A 45 14.94 15.88 -5.32
CA GLU A 45 15.21 17.29 -5.52
C GLU A 45 14.46 18.13 -4.47
N PRO A 46 14.93 19.34 -4.13
CA PRO A 46 14.27 20.20 -3.13
C PRO A 46 12.78 20.42 -3.39
N ARG A 47 12.39 20.61 -4.66
CA ARG A 47 10.99 20.78 -5.05
C ARG A 47 10.15 19.52 -4.82
N GLN A 48 10.73 18.33 -5.00
CA GLN A 48 10.06 17.06 -4.74
C GLN A 48 9.93 16.81 -3.23
N ASP A 49 10.97 17.12 -2.44
CA ASP A 49 10.89 17.04 -0.97
C ASP A 49 9.80 17.95 -0.41
N GLU A 50 9.75 19.22 -0.83
CA GLU A 50 8.71 20.17 -0.41
C GLU A 50 7.30 19.68 -0.76
N PHE A 51 7.12 19.21 -2.01
CA PHE A 51 5.84 18.69 -2.47
C PHE A 51 5.41 17.49 -1.62
N LEU A 52 6.28 16.49 -1.47
CA LEU A 52 5.99 15.29 -0.67
C LEU A 52 5.73 15.65 0.79
N ALA A 53 6.55 16.51 1.41
CA ALA A 53 6.35 16.95 2.79
C ALA A 53 4.97 17.57 3.03
N SER A 54 4.43 18.25 2.02
CA SER A 54 3.10 18.86 2.08
C SER A 54 1.95 17.89 1.78
N LEU A 55 2.21 16.76 1.12
CA LEU A 55 1.20 15.79 0.69
C LEU A 55 1.09 14.59 1.64
N MET A 56 2.22 14.09 2.15
CA MET A 56 2.28 12.89 2.98
C MET A 56 1.49 13.07 4.28
N GLY A 57 0.92 11.96 4.78
CA GLY A 57 0.11 11.98 6.00
C GLY A 57 -1.37 12.25 5.79
N LYS A 58 -1.82 12.50 4.56
CA LYS A 58 -3.21 12.90 4.27
C LYS A 58 -4.05 11.76 3.70
N MET A 59 -3.40 10.79 3.03
CA MET A 59 -4.08 9.65 2.45
C MET A 59 -4.50 8.64 3.51
N THR A 60 -5.69 8.07 3.33
CA THR A 60 -6.13 6.85 4.03
C THR A 60 -6.41 5.74 3.04
N MET A 61 -6.20 4.49 3.48
CA MET A 61 -6.56 3.29 2.73
C MET A 61 -7.35 2.35 3.64
N GLU A 62 -8.45 1.79 3.15
CA GLU A 62 -9.22 0.76 3.85
C GLU A 62 -9.27 -0.49 2.98
N PHE A 63 -8.76 -1.59 3.52
CA PHE A 63 -8.84 -2.91 2.91
C PHE A 63 -9.95 -3.72 3.57
N THR A 64 -10.85 -4.22 2.74
CA THR A 64 -11.78 -5.31 3.06
C THR A 64 -11.33 -6.58 2.33
N PRO A 65 -11.91 -7.77 2.60
CA PRO A 65 -11.48 -8.99 1.91
C PRO A 65 -11.56 -8.98 0.38
N LYS A 66 -12.27 -8.01 -0.22
CA LYS A 66 -12.47 -7.91 -1.68
C LYS A 66 -12.08 -6.57 -2.26
N ASP A 67 -12.26 -5.49 -1.49
CA ASP A 67 -12.15 -4.13 -2.00
C ASP A 67 -11.12 -3.34 -1.21
N MET A 68 -10.38 -2.50 -1.92
CA MET A 68 -9.55 -1.46 -1.36
C MET A 68 -10.21 -0.11 -1.64
N HIS A 69 -10.26 0.74 -0.62
CA HIS A 69 -10.79 2.08 -0.71
C HIS A 69 -9.69 3.08 -0.33
N LEU A 70 -9.23 3.88 -1.29
CA LEU A 70 -8.26 4.94 -1.07
C LEU A 70 -8.98 6.28 -1.01
N LYS A 71 -8.54 7.12 -0.08
CA LYS A 71 -9.08 8.47 0.07
C LYS A 71 -7.96 9.46 0.32
N MET A 72 -7.85 10.44 -0.55
CA MET A 72 -7.04 11.63 -0.42
C MET A 72 -7.98 12.83 -0.34
N PRO A 73 -8.04 13.56 0.79
CA PRO A 73 -8.87 14.76 0.87
C PRO A 73 -8.30 15.90 0.02
N ASP A 74 -9.16 16.87 -0.32
CA ASP A 74 -8.68 18.16 -0.83
C ASP A 74 -7.67 18.77 0.15
N THR A 75 -6.61 19.34 -0.41
CA THR A 75 -5.55 19.91 0.42
C THR A 75 -4.81 21.03 -0.32
N GLN A 76 -3.90 21.69 0.38
CA GLN A 76 -2.84 22.51 -0.19
C GLN A 76 -1.54 21.71 -0.25
N VAL A 77 -0.77 21.89 -1.33
CA VAL A 77 0.59 21.37 -1.50
C VAL A 77 1.56 22.52 -1.79
N SER A 78 2.82 22.38 -1.41
CA SER A 78 3.86 23.37 -1.73
C SER A 78 4.50 23.05 -3.07
N ILE A 79 4.45 23.99 -4.01
CA ILE A 79 5.15 23.89 -5.30
C ILE A 79 6.01 25.14 -5.47
N GLY A 80 7.32 24.97 -5.31
CA GLY A 80 8.28 26.09 -5.34
C GLY A 80 8.03 27.10 -4.24
N GLY A 81 7.83 26.62 -3.00
CA GLY A 81 7.52 27.44 -1.82
C GLY A 81 6.16 28.14 -1.82
N LYS A 82 5.29 27.92 -2.82
CA LYS A 82 3.95 28.52 -2.89
C LYS A 82 2.87 27.47 -2.64
N PRO A 83 1.88 27.75 -1.77
CA PRO A 83 0.74 26.86 -1.61
C PRO A 83 -0.08 26.83 -2.91
N ARG A 84 -0.43 25.64 -3.35
CA ARG A 84 -1.29 25.37 -4.49
C ARG A 84 -2.38 24.38 -4.07
N PRO A 85 -3.63 24.57 -4.53
CA PRO A 85 -4.68 23.59 -4.28
C PRO A 85 -4.30 22.27 -4.95
N PHE A 86 -4.54 21.18 -4.22
CA PHE A 86 -4.46 19.82 -4.69
C PHE A 86 -5.84 19.21 -4.55
N GLY A 87 -6.44 18.83 -5.69
CA GLY A 87 -7.72 18.16 -5.70
C GLY A 87 -7.57 16.76 -5.10
N GLY A 88 -8.35 16.50 -4.06
CA GLY A 88 -8.48 15.18 -3.49
C GLY A 88 -9.11 14.20 -4.47
N PHE A 89 -9.07 12.92 -4.10
CA PHE A 89 -9.72 11.85 -4.83
C PHE A 89 -10.16 10.76 -3.87
N GLU A 90 -11.16 10.00 -4.29
CA GLU A 90 -11.66 8.83 -3.59
C GLU A 90 -11.82 7.71 -4.62
N GLU A 91 -11.16 6.59 -4.39
CA GLU A 91 -11.13 5.46 -5.31
C GLU A 91 -11.48 4.16 -4.59
N ARG A 92 -12.36 3.37 -5.20
CA ARG A 92 -12.73 2.05 -4.71
C ARG A 92 -12.47 1.02 -5.79
N ASN A 93 -11.49 0.16 -5.55
CA ASN A 93 -11.04 -0.84 -6.49
C ASN A 93 -11.22 -2.22 -5.88
N THR A 94 -11.92 -3.11 -6.57
CA THR A 94 -11.89 -4.54 -6.26
C THR A 94 -10.49 -5.07 -6.60
N TYR A 95 -9.92 -5.85 -5.70
CA TYR A 95 -8.58 -6.40 -5.86
C TYR A 95 -8.54 -7.91 -5.67
N ARG A 96 -7.48 -8.52 -6.18
CA ARG A 96 -7.13 -9.92 -5.95
C ARG A 96 -5.73 -10.01 -5.38
N VAL A 97 -5.54 -10.84 -4.37
CA VAL A 97 -4.19 -11.12 -3.85
C VAL A 97 -3.44 -11.98 -4.86
N LEU A 98 -2.27 -11.51 -5.28
CA LEU A 98 -1.34 -12.23 -6.14
C LEU A 98 -0.37 -13.10 -5.34
N PHE A 99 0.13 -12.56 -4.24
CA PHE A 99 1.13 -13.18 -3.40
C PHE A 99 1.06 -12.59 -2.00
N CYS A 100 1.30 -13.40 -0.97
CA CYS A 100 1.68 -12.86 0.32
C CYS A 100 2.55 -13.81 1.12
N ASN A 101 3.28 -13.20 2.06
CA ASN A 101 3.98 -13.89 3.13
C ASN A 101 3.98 -12.98 4.38
N ALA A 102 4.71 -13.35 5.43
CA ALA A 102 4.75 -12.59 6.68
C ALA A 102 5.29 -11.15 6.56
N ARG A 103 5.86 -10.74 5.43
CA ARG A 103 6.53 -9.45 5.22
C ARG A 103 6.01 -8.66 4.02
N MET A 104 5.16 -9.24 3.18
CA MET A 104 4.65 -8.54 2.00
C MET A 104 3.32 -9.09 1.52
N VAL A 105 2.56 -8.23 0.86
CA VAL A 105 1.36 -8.57 0.09
C VAL A 105 1.47 -7.87 -1.26
N ALA A 106 1.32 -8.63 -2.34
CA ALA A 106 1.11 -8.10 -3.68
C ALA A 106 -0.35 -8.31 -4.08
N ILE A 107 -0.99 -7.26 -4.56
CA ILE A 107 -2.37 -7.28 -5.05
C ILE A 107 -2.40 -6.83 -6.51
N ALA A 108 -3.34 -7.36 -7.27
CA ALA A 108 -3.74 -6.80 -8.56
C ALA A 108 -5.10 -6.11 -8.43
N ALA A 109 -5.22 -4.94 -9.01
CA ALA A 109 -6.48 -4.19 -9.08
C ALA A 109 -6.50 -3.37 -10.36
N ARG A 110 -7.71 -2.99 -10.80
CA ARG A 110 -7.88 -2.12 -11.96
C ARG A 110 -7.87 -0.66 -11.50
N GLU A 111 -6.98 0.16 -12.05
CA GLU A 111 -6.92 1.59 -11.75
C GLU A 111 -8.11 2.30 -12.42
N SER A 112 -8.81 3.16 -11.66
CA SER A 112 -10.03 3.82 -12.15
C SER A 112 -9.75 4.83 -13.27
N ALA A 113 -8.58 5.47 -13.26
CA ALA A 113 -8.22 6.51 -14.23
C ALA A 113 -7.84 5.96 -15.62
N THR A 114 -7.13 4.83 -15.67
CA THR A 114 -6.59 4.25 -16.91
C THR A 114 -7.36 3.01 -17.37
N GLY A 115 -8.05 2.32 -16.45
CA GLY A 115 -8.67 1.02 -16.70
C GLY A 115 -7.66 -0.13 -16.81
N GLU A 116 -6.37 0.15 -16.65
CA GLU A 116 -5.31 -0.86 -16.67
C GLU A 116 -5.29 -1.68 -15.38
N GLU A 117 -4.91 -2.96 -15.48
CA GLU A 117 -4.64 -3.76 -14.30
C GLU A 117 -3.22 -3.44 -13.80
N GLU A 118 -3.12 -3.03 -12.55
CA GLU A 118 -1.86 -2.72 -11.87
C GLU A 118 -1.58 -3.70 -10.75
N VAL A 119 -0.29 -3.83 -10.44
CA VAL A 119 0.18 -4.58 -9.27
C VAL A 119 0.70 -3.61 -8.23
N TRP A 120 0.05 -3.59 -7.07
CA TRP A 120 0.53 -2.86 -5.89
C TRP A 120 1.14 -3.80 -4.88
N THR A 121 2.31 -3.43 -4.36
CA THR A 121 3.05 -4.23 -3.38
C THR A 121 3.20 -3.46 -2.07
N TYR A 122 2.71 -4.06 -0.99
CA TYR A 122 2.81 -3.54 0.36
C TYR A 122 3.79 -4.39 1.16
N PHE A 123 4.78 -3.75 1.75
CA PHE A 123 5.80 -4.38 2.58
C PHE A 123 5.54 -4.06 4.04
N PHE A 124 5.65 -5.05 4.91
CA PHE A 124 5.28 -4.94 6.33
C PHE A 124 6.54 -4.97 7.20
N SER A 125 6.70 -3.93 8.01
CA SER A 125 7.72 -3.87 9.08
C SER A 125 7.17 -4.40 10.41
N GLY A 126 5.87 -4.68 10.47
CA GLY A 126 5.15 -5.21 11.62
C GLY A 126 3.65 -5.28 11.33
N PRO A 127 2.81 -5.77 12.26
CA PRO A 127 1.37 -5.90 12.06
C PRO A 127 0.64 -4.56 11.87
N ASP A 128 1.20 -3.47 12.39
CA ASP A 128 0.59 -2.13 12.39
C ASP A 128 1.37 -1.13 11.53
N ALA A 129 2.31 -1.60 10.71
CA ALA A 129 3.19 -0.74 9.92
C ALA A 129 3.53 -1.37 8.57
N MET A 130 3.19 -0.67 7.49
CA MET A 130 3.54 -1.08 6.13
C MET A 130 4.06 0.09 5.31
N TRP A 131 4.62 -0.20 4.15
CA TRP A 131 5.01 0.80 3.16
C TRP A 131 4.84 0.27 1.74
N THR A 132 4.65 1.18 0.79
CA THR A 132 4.68 0.90 -0.64
C THR A 132 5.81 1.70 -1.30
N TYR A 133 6.26 1.23 -2.46
CA TYR A 133 7.26 1.92 -3.27
C TYR A 133 6.57 2.77 -4.34
N THR A 134 6.98 4.03 -4.48
CA THR A 134 6.33 5.01 -5.36
C THR A 134 7.17 5.35 -6.60
N GLY A 135 7.97 4.38 -7.08
CA GLY A 135 8.64 4.52 -8.38
C GLY A 135 7.79 3.96 -9.51
N THR A 136 7.93 4.52 -10.70
CA THR A 136 7.10 4.17 -11.86
C THR A 136 7.85 4.35 -13.17
N ASN A 137 7.51 3.55 -14.17
CA ASN A 137 7.97 3.72 -15.55
C ASN A 137 6.90 4.40 -16.44
N ARG A 138 5.81 4.90 -15.84
CA ARG A 138 4.72 5.52 -16.58
C ARG A 138 5.15 6.84 -17.21
N PRO A 139 4.83 7.08 -18.49
CA PRO A 139 5.04 8.38 -19.10
C PRO A 139 4.32 9.47 -18.31
N ASN A 140 4.96 10.62 -18.10
CA ASN A 140 4.41 11.81 -17.44
C ASN A 140 4.16 11.71 -15.93
N ILE A 141 4.53 10.60 -15.27
CA ILE A 141 4.57 10.52 -13.80
C ILE A 141 6.04 10.52 -13.37
N PRO A 142 6.46 11.42 -12.47
CA PRO A 142 7.84 11.41 -11.98
C PRO A 142 8.20 10.07 -11.31
N ASP A 143 9.31 9.46 -11.71
CA ASP A 143 9.87 8.31 -11.01
C ASP A 143 10.59 8.78 -9.73
N LEU A 144 9.89 8.75 -8.60
CA LEU A 144 10.38 9.33 -7.35
C LEU A 144 11.37 8.42 -6.60
N HIS A 145 11.44 7.12 -6.96
CA HIS A 145 12.20 6.11 -6.22
C HIS A 145 12.02 6.18 -4.68
N ALA A 146 10.84 6.58 -4.23
CA ALA A 146 10.54 6.86 -2.83
C ALA A 146 9.68 5.75 -2.20
N ARG A 147 9.46 5.85 -0.90
CA ARG A 147 8.49 5.02 -0.18
C ARG A 147 7.40 5.90 0.39
N GLU A 148 6.19 5.35 0.49
CA GLU A 148 5.15 5.90 1.35
C GLU A 148 4.86 4.88 2.45
N TYR A 149 4.94 5.33 3.71
CA TYR A 149 4.68 4.53 4.90
C TYR A 149 3.27 4.74 5.40
N PHE A 150 2.69 3.70 6.00
CA PHE A 150 1.35 3.71 6.54
C PHE A 150 1.32 3.06 7.92
N ARG A 151 0.46 3.58 8.80
CA ARG A 151 0.15 3.02 10.11
C ARG A 151 -1.27 2.54 10.17
N ARG A 152 -1.48 1.42 10.85
CA ARG A 152 -2.83 0.93 11.10
C ARG A 152 -3.57 1.90 12.02
N ILE A 153 -4.80 2.24 11.66
CA ILE A 153 -5.72 2.98 12.51
C ILE A 153 -6.35 1.97 13.48
N LYS A 154 -6.08 2.10 14.77
CA LYS A 154 -6.74 1.31 15.81
C LYS A 154 -8.11 1.95 16.10
N ARG A 155 -9.19 1.19 15.91
CA ARG A 155 -10.52 1.59 16.36
C ARG A 155 -10.75 1.10 17.78
#